data_AF-A0A4U8YTZ5-F1
#
_entry.id   AF-A0A4U8YTZ5-F1
#
_cell.length_a   1.000
_cell.length_b   1.000
_cell.length_c   1.000
_cell.angle_alpha   90.00
_cell.angle_beta   90.00
_cell.angle_gamma   90.00
#
_symmetry.space_group_name_H-M   'P 1'
#
loop_
_entity.id
_entity.type
_entity.pdbx_description
1 polymer ?
#
loop_
_entity_poly.entity_id
_entity_poly.type
_entity_poly.pdbx_seq_one_letter_code
_entity_poly.pdbx_strand_id
1 'polypeptide(L)' 'MVRHASLFSQIVGFFDRNRFARLVSVHDAERNAKGFKCRGHFVSMLFSQIAQAKRL' A
#
# COMPACT_ATOMS: atom_id res chain seq x y z
N MET A 1 -17.73 -5.24 7.42
CA MET A 1 -17.10 -6.43 8.02
C MET A 1 -16.75 -7.38 6.88
N VAL A 2 -15.48 -7.47 6.47
CA VAL A 2 -15.09 -8.37 5.36
C VAL A 2 -14.97 -9.79 5.92
N ARG A 3 -15.85 -10.69 5.51
CA ARG A 3 -15.94 -12.07 6.04
C ARG A 3 -14.83 -12.99 5.52
N HIS A 4 -14.28 -12.73 4.33
CA HIS A 4 -13.08 -13.38 3.78
C HIS A 4 -12.30 -12.36 2.96
N ALA A 5 -11.33 -11.70 3.59
CA ALA A 5 -10.34 -10.90 2.87
C ALA A 5 -9.24 -11.85 2.39
N SER A 6 -8.75 -11.68 1.15
CA SER A 6 -7.52 -12.36 0.74
C SER A 6 -6.41 -12.03 1.75
N LEU A 7 -5.45 -12.96 1.98
CA LEU A 7 -4.29 -12.70 2.85
C LEU A 7 -3.63 -11.35 2.51
N PHE A 8 -3.56 -11.03 1.22
CA PHE A 8 -3.12 -9.73 0.74
C PHE A 8 -3.96 -8.55 1.27
N SER A 9 -5.29 -8.65 1.21
CA SER A 9 -6.17 -7.59 1.72
C SER A 9 -6.14 -7.48 3.26
N GLN A 10 -5.81 -8.55 3.99
CA GLN A 10 -5.58 -8.50 5.44
C GLN A 10 -4.28 -7.75 5.75
N ILE A 11 -3.20 -8.06 5.03
CA ILE A 11 -1.90 -7.38 5.15
C ILE A 11 -2.05 -5.91 4.78
N VAL A 12 -2.69 -5.58 3.66
CA VAL A 12 -2.96 -4.18 3.27
C VAL A 12 -3.87 -3.48 4.28
N GLY A 13 -4.79 -4.20 4.92
CA GLY A 13 -5.66 -3.68 5.98
C GLY A 13 -4.93 -3.39 7.29
N PHE A 14 -3.82 -4.07 7.57
CA PHE A 14 -2.94 -3.79 8.70
C PHE A 14 -2.26 -2.43 8.58
N PHE A 15 -1.99 -1.99 7.34
CA PHE A 15 -1.47 -0.65 7.08
C PHE A 15 -2.61 0.38 7.14
N ASP A 16 -2.66 1.14 8.23
CA ASP A 16 -3.68 2.18 8.41
C ASP A 16 -3.60 3.26 7.31
N ARG A 17 -4.74 3.46 6.64
CA ARG A 17 -4.85 4.36 5.48
C ARG A 17 -4.57 5.81 5.86
N ASN A 18 -5.00 6.22 7.05
CA ASN A 18 -4.88 7.59 7.54
C ASN A 18 -3.45 7.89 8.00
N ARG A 19 -2.80 6.93 8.67
CA ARG A 19 -1.40 7.02 9.06
C ARG A 19 -0.48 7.11 7.85
N PHE A 20 -0.75 6.31 6.81
CA PHE A 20 -0.02 6.39 5.54
C PHE A 20 -0.22 7.75 4.85
N ALA A 21 -1.46 8.24 4.77
CA ALA A 21 -1.75 9.55 4.19
C ALA A 21 -1.07 10.70 4.96
N ARG A 22 -1.05 10.63 6.30
CA ARG A 22 -0.32 11.60 7.14
C ARG A 22 1.18 11.54 6.86
N LEU A 23 1.78 10.36 6.79
CA LEU A 23 3.21 10.20 6.47
C LEU A 23 3.55 10.76 5.09
N VAL A 24 2.73 10.45 4.08
CA VAL A 24 2.89 10.99 2.72
C VAL A 24 2.80 12.52 2.70
N SER A 25 1.88 13.09 3.48
CA SER A 25 1.75 14.55 3.62
C SER A 25 2.91 15.18 4.39
N VAL A 26 3.44 14.51 5.43
CA VAL A 26 4.58 15.00 6.23
C VAL A 26 5.88 14.97 5.41
N HIS A 27 6.08 13.91 4.63
CA HIS A 27 7.26 13.76 3.76
C HIS A 27 7.07 14.39 2.39
N ASP A 28 5.94 15.06 2.15
CA ASP A 28 5.65 15.80 0.91
C ASP A 28 5.80 14.92 -0.36
N ALA A 29 5.60 13.61 -0.20
CA ALA A 29 5.88 12.62 -1.22
C ALA A 29 4.93 12.73 -2.42
N GLU A 30 3.79 13.42 -2.28
CA GLU A 30 2.85 13.70 -3.36
C GLU A 30 3.08 15.06 -4.05
N ARG A 31 4.02 15.91 -3.60
CA ARG A 31 4.15 17.28 -4.14
C ARG A 31 4.42 17.36 -5.64
N ASN A 32 5.09 16.33 -6.18
CA ASN A 32 5.31 16.14 -7.62
C ASN A 32 4.63 14.89 -8.17
N ALA A 33 3.75 14.26 -7.40
CA ALA A 33 2.95 13.15 -7.88
C ALA A 33 1.90 13.71 -8.85
N LYS A 34 2.13 13.56 -10.16
CA LYS A 34 1.21 13.93 -11.26
C LYS A 34 -0.09 13.11 -11.24
N GLY A 35 -0.85 13.17 -10.15
CA GLY A 35 -2.05 12.36 -9.93
C GLY A 35 -1.78 10.90 -9.54
N PHE A 36 -0.51 10.50 -9.37
CA PHE A 36 -0.17 9.13 -9.01
C PHE A 36 -0.10 8.96 -7.49
N LYS A 37 -1.08 8.26 -6.90
CA LYS A 37 -1.15 8.08 -5.45
C LYS A 37 0.01 7.22 -4.93
N CYS A 38 0.85 7.74 -4.04
CA CYS A 38 1.93 7.02 -3.34
C CYS A 38 1.44 5.69 -2.74
N ARG A 39 0.20 5.69 -2.26
CA ARG A 39 -0.44 4.50 -1.70
C ARG A 39 -0.73 3.43 -2.75
N GLY A 40 -1.12 3.82 -3.96
CA GLY A 40 -1.30 2.90 -5.08
C GLY A 40 0.03 2.24 -5.46
N HIS A 41 1.11 3.04 -5.53
CA HIS A 41 2.46 2.53 -5.80
C HIS A 41 2.92 1.55 -4.71
N PHE A 42 2.72 1.90 -3.45
CA PHE A 42 3.05 1.03 -2.32
C PHE A 42 2.32 -0.31 -2.38
N VAL A 43 1.00 -0.31 -2.64
CA VAL A 43 0.21 -1.54 -2.74
C VAL A 43 0.66 -2.39 -3.93
N SER A 44 1.02 -1.77 -5.07
CA SER A 44 1.57 -2.48 -6.23
C SER A 44 2.93 -3.13 -5.92
N MET A 45 3.85 -2.41 -5.28
CA MET A 45 5.15 -2.96 -4.88
C MET A 45 4.99 -4.10 -3.88
N LEU A 46 4.12 -3.94 -2.89
CA LEU A 46 3.82 -4.97 -1.90
C LEU A 46 3.24 -6.22 -2.57
N PHE A 47 2.34 -6.05 -3.54
CA PHE A 47 1.79 -7.17 -4.32
C PHE A 47 2.89 -7.89 -5.11
N SER A 48 3.74 -7.14 -5.84
CA SER A 48 4.84 -7.71 -6.61
C SER A 48 5.88 -8.42 -5.74
N GLN A 49 6.17 -7.93 -4.54
CA GLN A 49 7.08 -8.59 -3.61
C GLN A 49 6.48 -9.88 -3.05
N ILE A 50 5.21 -9.89 -2.66
CA ILE A 50 4.53 -11.09 -2.14
C ILE A 50 4.35 -12.15 -3.25
N ALA A 51 4.05 -11.73 -4.47
CA ALA A 51 3.95 -12.64 -5.62
C ALA A 51 5.30 -13.25 -5.98
N GLN A 52 6.39 -12.47 -5.89
CA GLN A 52 7.75 -12.94 -6.16
C GLN A 52 8.39 -13.70 -4.98
N ALA A 53 7.88 -13.55 -3.75
CA ALA A 53 8.36 -14.30 -2.58
C ALA A 53 8.17 -15.83 -2.70
N LYS A 54 7.45 -16.30 -3.74
CA LYS A 54 7.35 -17.71 -4.13
C LYS A 54 8.49 -18.19 -5.06
N ARG A 55 9.47 -17.35 -5.39
CA ARG A 55 10.71 -17.75 -6.08
C ARG A 55 11.82 -18.01 -5.05
N LEU A 56 11.79 -19.18 -4.42
CA LEU A 56 12.93 -19.80 -3.73
C LEU A 56 12.64 -21.31 -3.59
#